data_AF-A0A6B1HPF1-F1
#
_entry.id   AF-A0A6B1HPF1-F1
#
_cell.length_a   1.000
_cell.length_b   1.000
_cell.length_c   1.000
_cell.angle_alpha   90.00
_cell.angle_beta   90.00
_cell.angle_gamma   90.00
#
_symmetry.space_group_name_H-M   'P 1'
#
loop_
_entity.id
_entity.type
_entity.pdbx_description
1 polymer ?
#
loop_
_entity_poly.entity_id
_entity_poly.type
_entity_poly.pdbx_seq_one_letter_code
_entity_poly.pdbx_strand_id
1 'polypeptide(L)'
;MMNSKQSIALTAGFALVAAAACLYMMAPDGAGHEPVPERAVGDPPTREARRAPSPYNPAPRAAPPEVASFEPTKPGPEGADWMRPATSVELDRVRASGREWIYGWLERPVPPGTVVVGTAGRFVRARLPADAGVLVAMGAGFVAPERKLRTLNQADGRVQVFVTLMDDDPGGLWARSMEALGADVGRYDPDLRVYLASVTWPVAVALAAEDYVLDLRPVGTVTAAHDTLVPALGVDALRTWNLDTGRYTGTAGASVPIGVLDSGLNIAHEDIRSGRDTICGANLVGSNEVTEGADLWIDQYGHGTHITGTMAGSGTWARRYTGVAPSVRRIRIGKVLFSSAGWGTHDMVTRGIDYMADDDGCGDGSTGNKPLVVNMSLAIPSNDYDGRGAAERKVDAAVWNHRQLYVSAQA
;
A
#
# COMPACT_ATOMS: atom_id res chain seq x y z
N MET A 1 17.39 9.23 -37.49
CA MET A 1 17.28 10.55 -36.83
C MET A 1 15.99 10.53 -36.01
N MET A 2 16.09 10.27 -34.71
CA MET A 2 14.96 10.20 -33.77
C MET A 2 15.06 11.37 -32.79
N ASN A 3 13.93 12.02 -32.55
CA ASN A 3 13.78 13.31 -31.86
C ASN A 3 14.13 13.24 -30.37
N SER A 4 15.07 14.10 -29.96
CA SER A 4 15.65 14.24 -28.62
C SER A 4 14.84 15.10 -27.63
N LYS A 5 13.51 15.16 -27.76
CA LYS A 5 12.69 16.11 -26.96
C LYS A 5 11.71 15.51 -25.95
N GLN A 6 11.59 14.18 -25.86
CA GLN A 6 10.71 13.54 -24.85
C GLN A 6 11.44 13.10 -23.56
N SER A 7 12.78 13.11 -23.53
CA SER A 7 13.57 12.61 -22.38
C SER A 7 13.82 13.63 -21.26
N ILE A 8 13.34 14.87 -21.39
CA ILE A 8 13.61 15.96 -20.42
C ILE A 8 12.39 16.26 -19.54
N ALA A 9 11.18 15.91 -19.98
CA ALA A 9 9.95 16.21 -19.22
C ALA A 9 9.63 15.19 -18.11
N LEU A 10 10.12 13.95 -18.22
CA LEU A 10 9.94 12.94 -17.17
C LEU A 10 10.86 13.17 -15.97
N THR A 11 11.96 13.90 -16.11
CA THR A 11 12.99 14.02 -15.05
C THR A 11 12.59 15.01 -13.94
N ALA A 12 11.70 15.96 -14.22
CA ALA A 12 11.35 17.04 -13.29
C ALA A 12 10.21 16.69 -12.30
N GLY A 13 9.34 15.73 -12.64
CA GLY A 13 8.19 15.37 -11.81
C GLY A 13 8.54 14.54 -10.57
N PHE A 14 9.58 13.71 -10.65
CA PHE A 14 9.91 12.73 -9.60
C PHE A 14 10.79 13.28 -8.47
N ALA A 15 11.55 14.35 -8.73
CA ALA A 15 12.31 15.07 -7.70
C ALA A 15 11.41 15.71 -6.63
N LEU A 16 10.13 15.95 -6.96
CA LEU A 16 9.17 16.60 -6.07
C LEU A 16 8.68 15.69 -4.93
N VAL A 17 8.69 14.37 -5.14
CA VAL A 17 8.08 13.39 -4.22
C VAL A 17 8.96 13.17 -2.98
N ALA A 18 10.27 12.95 -3.18
CA ALA A 18 11.22 12.95 -2.06
C ALA A 18 11.32 14.34 -1.39
N ALA A 19 11.18 15.43 -2.15
CA ALA A 19 11.20 16.80 -1.62
C ALA A 19 9.97 17.14 -0.76
N ALA A 20 8.78 16.60 -1.06
CA ALA A 20 7.56 16.82 -0.28
C ALA A 20 7.63 16.16 1.10
N ALA A 21 8.22 14.96 1.19
CA ALA A 21 8.59 14.31 2.45
C ALA A 21 9.50 15.21 3.30
N CYS A 22 10.42 15.91 2.62
CA CYS A 22 11.42 16.76 3.25
C CYS A 22 10.88 18.10 3.73
N LEU A 23 9.85 18.66 3.08
CA LEU A 23 9.22 19.92 3.52
C LEU A 23 8.53 19.78 4.89
N TYR A 24 8.02 18.58 5.21
CA TYR A 24 7.39 18.30 6.50
C TYR A 24 8.41 18.08 7.64
N MET A 25 9.64 17.65 7.31
CA MET A 25 10.75 17.55 8.27
C MET A 25 11.39 18.92 8.61
N MET A 26 10.80 20.04 8.17
CA MET A 26 11.30 21.41 8.37
C MET A 26 10.67 22.16 9.57
N ALA A 27 9.91 21.50 10.44
CA ALA A 27 9.37 22.13 11.65
C ALA A 27 10.44 22.23 12.76
N PRO A 28 10.60 23.38 13.44
CA PRO A 28 11.62 23.54 14.48
C PRO A 28 11.32 22.72 15.75
N ASP A 29 12.35 22.10 16.31
CA ASP A 29 12.29 21.29 17.54
C ASP A 29 11.82 22.13 18.74
N GLY A 30 10.81 21.66 19.48
CA GLY A 30 10.31 22.36 20.66
C GLY A 30 9.16 21.68 21.42
N ALA A 31 9.42 20.50 22.01
CA ALA A 31 8.68 20.02 23.19
C ALA A 31 9.53 18.97 23.93
N GLY A 32 10.00 19.33 25.13
CA GLY A 32 11.02 18.59 25.87
C GLY A 32 10.53 17.30 26.53
N HIS A 33 11.44 16.32 26.63
CA HIS A 33 11.37 15.21 27.57
C HIS A 33 12.77 15.01 28.19
N GLU A 34 12.81 14.92 29.52
CA GLU A 34 14.02 14.77 30.33
C GLU A 34 14.67 13.37 30.16
N PRO A 35 16.00 13.24 30.31
CA PRO A 35 16.71 11.97 30.14
C PRO A 35 16.68 11.09 31.40
N VAL A 36 16.51 9.77 31.19
CA VAL A 36 16.61 8.70 32.21
C VAL A 36 18.00 8.04 32.12
N PRO A 37 18.64 7.60 33.23
CA PRO A 37 20.06 7.25 33.23
C PRO A 37 20.37 5.83 32.71
N GLU A 38 21.52 5.71 32.03
CA GLU A 38 22.11 4.49 31.47
C GLU A 38 22.45 3.42 32.51
N ARG A 39 22.28 2.15 32.14
CA ARG A 39 22.83 1.00 32.87
C ARG A 39 23.67 0.13 31.94
N ALA A 40 24.83 -0.30 32.45
CA ALA A 40 25.89 -0.98 31.70
C ALA A 40 25.47 -2.35 31.11
N VAL A 41 25.84 -2.59 29.85
CA VAL A 41 25.64 -3.83 29.10
C VAL A 41 26.97 -4.60 29.04
N GLY A 42 26.94 -5.89 29.39
CA GLY A 42 28.08 -6.81 29.32
C GLY A 42 28.33 -7.36 27.91
N ASP A 43 29.56 -7.83 27.67
CA ASP A 43 30.12 -8.18 26.35
C ASP A 43 29.37 -9.31 25.59
N PRO A 44 29.29 -9.22 24.24
CA PRO A 44 28.70 -10.26 23.39
C PRO A 44 29.71 -11.38 23.02
N PRO A 45 29.23 -12.62 22.77
CA PRO A 45 30.08 -13.75 22.40
C PRO A 45 30.51 -13.77 20.92
N THR A 46 31.58 -14.52 20.67
CA THR A 46 32.49 -14.48 19.51
C THR A 46 32.01 -15.19 18.23
N ARG A 47 32.48 -14.66 17.08
CA ARG A 47 32.31 -15.11 15.68
C ARG A 47 32.90 -16.50 15.40
N GLU A 48 32.24 -17.28 14.54
CA GLU A 48 32.90 -18.30 13.69
C GLU A 48 32.52 -18.23 12.19
N ALA A 49 33.58 -18.36 11.39
CA ALA A 49 33.78 -18.78 9.99
C ALA A 49 32.78 -18.39 8.86
N ARG A 50 33.27 -17.49 7.99
CA ARG A 50 32.72 -17.19 6.65
C ARG A 50 33.13 -18.27 5.64
N ARG A 51 32.20 -18.70 4.77
CA ARG A 51 32.50 -19.40 3.50
C ARG A 51 32.21 -18.45 2.33
N ALA A 52 33.09 -18.41 1.34
CA ALA A 52 32.98 -17.51 0.18
C ALA A 52 31.84 -17.89 -0.77
N PRO A 53 31.16 -16.94 -1.45
CA PRO A 53 30.10 -17.23 -2.40
C PRO A 53 30.61 -17.70 -3.77
N SER A 54 29.87 -18.61 -4.39
CA SER A 54 30.06 -19.11 -5.77
C SER A 54 29.53 -18.09 -6.81
N PRO A 55 30.14 -17.97 -8.01
CA PRO A 55 29.67 -17.06 -9.05
C PRO A 55 28.37 -17.55 -9.71
N TYR A 56 27.41 -16.65 -9.90
CA TYR A 56 26.12 -16.88 -10.56
C TYR A 56 26.18 -16.55 -12.06
N ASN A 57 25.53 -17.37 -12.88
CA ASN A 57 25.44 -17.25 -14.34
C ASN A 57 23.97 -16.92 -14.73
N PRO A 58 23.67 -15.80 -15.41
CA PRO A 58 22.29 -15.39 -15.69
C PRO A 58 21.72 -16.10 -16.92
N ALA A 59 20.51 -16.67 -16.79
CA ALA A 59 19.71 -17.13 -17.93
C ALA A 59 18.84 -15.97 -18.51
N PRO A 60 18.42 -16.02 -19.79
CA PRO A 60 17.78 -14.90 -20.47
C PRO A 60 16.30 -14.70 -20.09
N ARG A 61 15.87 -13.44 -19.93
CA ARG A 61 14.48 -13.02 -19.65
C ARG A 61 13.64 -13.01 -20.94
N ALA A 62 12.42 -13.55 -20.89
CA ALA A 62 11.42 -13.43 -21.95
C ALA A 62 10.72 -12.05 -21.91
N ALA A 63 10.35 -11.52 -23.07
CA ALA A 63 9.68 -10.22 -23.22
C ALA A 63 8.17 -10.30 -22.86
N PRO A 64 7.58 -9.23 -22.29
CA PRO A 64 6.15 -9.19 -21.97
C PRO A 64 5.26 -9.05 -23.22
N PRO A 65 4.04 -9.62 -23.21
CA PRO A 65 3.10 -9.53 -24.33
C PRO A 65 2.42 -8.16 -24.43
N GLU A 66 2.01 -7.81 -25.66
CA GLU A 66 1.41 -6.54 -26.06
C GLU A 66 -0.09 -6.47 -25.68
N VAL A 67 -0.53 -5.37 -25.08
CA VAL A 67 -1.93 -5.14 -24.65
C VAL A 67 -2.67 -4.27 -25.68
N ALA A 68 -3.79 -4.76 -26.20
CA ALA A 68 -4.65 -4.01 -27.12
C ALA A 68 -5.39 -2.86 -26.40
N SER A 69 -5.44 -1.68 -27.04
CA SER A 69 -6.07 -0.47 -26.49
C SER A 69 -7.61 -0.53 -26.55
N PHE A 70 -8.26 -0.10 -25.46
CA PHE A 70 -9.71 0.08 -25.35
C PHE A 70 -10.05 1.58 -25.43
N GLU A 71 -10.99 1.97 -26.30
CA GLU A 71 -11.51 3.33 -26.34
C GLU A 71 -12.75 3.49 -25.45
N PRO A 72 -12.79 4.47 -24.53
CA PRO A 72 -13.94 4.70 -23.66
C PRO A 72 -15.10 5.37 -24.42
N THR A 73 -16.31 4.82 -24.29
CA THR A 73 -17.55 5.40 -24.81
C THR A 73 -18.03 6.57 -23.92
N LYS A 74 -18.63 7.59 -24.54
CA LYS A 74 -19.14 8.80 -23.86
C LYS A 74 -20.32 8.48 -22.92
N PRO A 75 -20.40 9.10 -21.73
CA PRO A 75 -21.54 8.92 -20.82
C PRO A 75 -22.82 9.61 -21.33
N GLY A 76 -23.97 9.01 -21.03
CA GLY A 76 -25.33 9.53 -21.28
C GLY A 76 -25.81 10.49 -20.19
N PRO A 77 -27.09 10.93 -20.20
CA PRO A 77 -27.55 12.05 -19.39
C PRO A 77 -28.01 11.66 -17.96
N GLU A 78 -27.46 12.37 -16.97
CA GLU A 78 -27.91 12.73 -15.61
C GLU A 78 -28.92 11.82 -14.87
N GLY A 79 -28.63 10.51 -14.85
CA GLY A 79 -28.82 9.69 -13.64
C GLY A 79 -27.48 9.57 -12.91
N ALA A 80 -27.43 8.90 -11.76
CA ALA A 80 -26.17 8.23 -11.44
C ALA A 80 -25.98 7.14 -12.50
N ASP A 81 -25.27 7.46 -13.60
CA ASP A 81 -25.02 6.59 -14.77
C ASP A 81 -24.40 5.23 -14.44
N TRP A 82 -24.09 5.03 -13.16
CA TRP A 82 -23.51 3.84 -12.57
C TRP A 82 -24.50 2.93 -11.83
N MET A 83 -25.73 3.39 -11.58
CA MET A 83 -26.77 2.63 -10.90
C MET A 83 -27.82 2.14 -11.89
N ARG A 84 -28.31 0.92 -11.66
CA ARG A 84 -29.49 0.37 -12.33
C ARG A 84 -30.54 -0.07 -11.30
N PRO A 85 -31.83 -0.19 -11.69
CA PRO A 85 -32.83 -0.83 -10.86
C PRO A 85 -32.48 -2.30 -10.54
N ALA A 86 -33.06 -2.84 -9.46
CA ALA A 86 -33.00 -4.25 -9.16
C ALA A 86 -33.64 -5.08 -10.27
N THR A 87 -33.06 -6.24 -10.58
CA THR A 87 -33.70 -7.22 -11.47
C THR A 87 -34.31 -8.37 -10.68
N SER A 88 -35.19 -9.15 -11.32
CA SER A 88 -35.72 -10.38 -10.73
C SER A 88 -34.60 -11.34 -10.33
N VAL A 89 -33.51 -11.38 -11.10
CA VAL A 89 -32.35 -12.26 -10.84
C VAL A 89 -31.70 -11.96 -9.48
N GLU A 90 -31.47 -10.69 -9.14
CA GLU A 90 -30.87 -10.31 -7.85
C GLU A 90 -31.80 -10.66 -6.68
N LEU A 91 -33.10 -10.40 -6.85
CA LEU A 91 -34.10 -10.72 -5.83
C LEU A 91 -34.24 -12.24 -5.63
N ASP A 92 -34.18 -13.02 -6.70
CA ASP A 92 -34.26 -14.48 -6.63
C ASP A 92 -33.02 -15.08 -5.95
N ARG A 93 -31.83 -14.51 -6.17
CA ARG A 93 -30.60 -14.90 -5.43
C ARG A 93 -30.72 -14.61 -3.94
N VAL A 94 -31.20 -13.42 -3.58
CA VAL A 94 -31.41 -13.02 -2.18
C VAL A 94 -32.41 -13.96 -1.50
N ARG A 95 -33.53 -14.27 -2.17
CA ARG A 95 -34.51 -15.25 -1.67
C ARG A 95 -33.92 -16.66 -1.52
N ALA A 96 -33.12 -17.11 -2.48
CA ALA A 96 -32.43 -18.40 -2.41
C ALA A 96 -31.45 -18.49 -1.24
N SER A 97 -30.88 -17.35 -0.82
CA SER A 97 -30.03 -17.26 0.38
C SER A 97 -30.81 -17.22 1.71
N GLY A 98 -32.15 -17.22 1.68
CA GLY A 98 -33.00 -17.11 2.86
C GLY A 98 -33.04 -15.71 3.48
N ARG A 99 -32.55 -14.69 2.77
CA ARG A 99 -32.54 -13.29 3.22
C ARG A 99 -33.82 -12.59 2.78
N GLU A 100 -34.38 -11.78 3.67
CA GLU A 100 -35.52 -10.90 3.38
C GLU A 100 -35.10 -9.47 2.98
N TRP A 101 -33.80 -9.22 2.88
CA TRP A 101 -33.22 -7.92 2.59
C TRP A 101 -32.06 -8.01 1.59
N ILE A 102 -31.81 -6.92 0.86
CA ILE A 102 -30.78 -6.76 -0.17
C ILE A 102 -29.93 -5.50 0.06
N TYR A 103 -28.64 -5.53 -0.25
CA TYR A 103 -27.80 -4.34 -0.30
C TYR A 103 -28.12 -3.50 -1.53
N GLY A 104 -28.30 -2.19 -1.33
CA GLY A 104 -28.51 -1.25 -2.41
C GLY A 104 -28.07 0.15 -2.04
N TRP A 105 -28.31 1.06 -2.96
CA TRP A 105 -28.00 2.47 -2.85
C TRP A 105 -29.27 3.32 -2.87
N LEU A 106 -29.29 4.37 -2.05
CA LEU A 106 -30.33 5.39 -2.06
C LEU A 106 -29.70 6.77 -2.17
N GLU A 107 -30.34 7.67 -2.90
CA GLU A 107 -30.01 9.09 -2.82
C GLU A 107 -30.61 9.71 -1.56
N ARG A 108 -29.93 10.66 -0.93
CA ARG A 108 -30.45 11.37 0.23
C ARG A 108 -31.52 12.40 -0.21
N PRO A 109 -32.57 12.62 0.60
CA PRO A 109 -32.84 12.04 1.92
C PRO A 109 -33.39 10.61 1.85
N VAL A 110 -33.03 9.77 2.83
CA VAL A 110 -33.49 8.37 2.86
C VAL A 110 -34.75 8.17 3.72
N PRO A 111 -35.61 7.19 3.37
CA PRO A 111 -36.82 6.88 4.13
C PRO A 111 -36.51 6.52 5.60
N PRO A 112 -37.36 6.92 6.56
CA PRO A 112 -37.24 6.52 7.96
C PRO A 112 -37.20 5.00 8.13
N GLY A 113 -36.34 4.51 9.03
CA GLY A 113 -36.17 3.07 9.29
C GLY A 113 -35.23 2.34 8.32
N THR A 114 -34.66 3.04 7.33
CA THR A 114 -33.64 2.47 6.45
C THR A 114 -32.39 2.11 7.25
N VAL A 115 -31.92 0.88 7.13
CA VAL A 115 -30.66 0.43 7.74
C VAL A 115 -29.49 0.88 6.87
N VAL A 116 -28.86 1.99 7.25
CA VAL A 116 -27.70 2.55 6.53
C VAL A 116 -26.42 1.83 6.98
N VAL A 117 -25.64 1.37 6.00
CA VAL A 117 -24.33 0.69 6.21
C VAL A 117 -23.15 1.53 5.71
N GLY A 118 -23.41 2.68 5.10
CA GLY A 118 -22.39 3.70 4.87
C GLY A 118 -22.84 4.80 3.91
N THR A 119 -21.98 5.79 3.72
CA THR A 119 -22.27 6.99 2.93
C THR A 119 -21.23 7.21 1.86
N ALA A 120 -21.65 7.67 0.67
CA ALA A 120 -20.77 8.14 -0.39
C ALA A 120 -21.37 9.40 -1.04
N GLY A 121 -20.91 10.57 -0.59
CA GLY A 121 -21.44 11.86 -1.04
C GLY A 121 -22.94 11.99 -0.79
N ARG A 122 -23.72 12.20 -1.86
CA ARG A 122 -25.19 12.28 -1.80
C ARG A 122 -25.89 10.94 -1.69
N PHE A 123 -25.17 9.83 -1.86
CA PHE A 123 -25.73 8.48 -1.81
C PHE A 123 -25.40 7.79 -0.48
N VAL A 124 -26.25 6.85 -0.10
CA VAL A 124 -25.99 5.95 1.03
C VAL A 124 -26.11 4.50 0.57
N ARG A 125 -25.26 3.64 1.12
CA ARG A 125 -25.40 2.19 1.05
C ARG A 125 -26.30 1.75 2.17
N ALA A 126 -27.26 0.89 1.89
CA ALA A 126 -28.24 0.45 2.85
C ALA A 126 -28.62 -1.02 2.66
N ARG A 127 -29.12 -1.63 3.74
CA ARG A 127 -29.90 -2.87 3.67
C ARG A 127 -31.35 -2.49 3.46
N LEU A 128 -31.92 -2.98 2.36
CA LEU A 128 -33.25 -2.64 1.86
C LEU A 128 -34.13 -3.88 1.86
N PRO A 129 -35.47 -3.76 2.00
CA PRO A 129 -36.37 -4.90 1.85
C PRO A 129 -36.21 -5.55 0.47
N ALA A 130 -36.15 -6.88 0.41
CA ALA A 130 -36.03 -7.65 -0.83
C ALA A 130 -37.38 -7.79 -1.56
N ASP A 131 -38.07 -6.66 -1.77
CA ASP A 131 -39.34 -6.55 -2.47
C ASP A 131 -39.24 -5.55 -3.62
N ALA A 132 -39.60 -5.98 -4.83
CA ALA A 132 -39.45 -5.17 -6.03
C ALA A 132 -40.27 -3.86 -5.97
N GLY A 133 -41.49 -3.91 -5.44
CA GLY A 133 -42.36 -2.74 -5.34
C GLY A 133 -41.81 -1.72 -4.35
N VAL A 134 -41.32 -2.20 -3.20
CA VAL A 134 -40.68 -1.35 -2.19
C VAL A 134 -39.39 -0.73 -2.73
N LEU A 135 -38.53 -1.50 -3.40
CA LEU A 135 -37.28 -0.98 -3.96
C LEU A 135 -37.52 0.11 -5.01
N VAL A 136 -38.51 -0.08 -5.88
CA VAL A 136 -38.92 0.94 -6.86
C VAL A 136 -39.46 2.18 -6.15
N ALA A 137 -40.34 2.02 -5.16
CA ALA A 137 -40.88 3.14 -4.40
C ALA A 137 -39.81 3.94 -3.63
N MET A 138 -38.75 3.26 -3.19
CA MET A 138 -37.59 3.89 -2.53
C MET A 138 -36.60 4.53 -3.50
N GLY A 139 -36.71 4.30 -4.82
CA GLY A 139 -35.71 4.74 -5.79
C GLY A 139 -34.36 4.03 -5.61
N ALA A 140 -34.38 2.76 -5.20
CA ALA A 140 -33.18 2.00 -4.92
C ALA A 140 -32.37 1.70 -6.20
N GLY A 141 -31.06 1.95 -6.12
CA GLY A 141 -30.10 1.68 -7.19
C GLY A 141 -29.08 0.59 -6.82
N PHE A 142 -28.59 -0.11 -7.83
CA PHE A 142 -27.66 -1.24 -7.70
C PHE A 142 -26.52 -1.07 -8.69
N VAL A 143 -25.31 -1.48 -8.29
CA VAL A 143 -24.14 -1.45 -9.18
C VAL A 143 -24.24 -2.62 -10.15
N ALA A 144 -24.21 -2.33 -11.45
CA ALA A 144 -24.29 -3.36 -12.48
C ALA A 144 -23.06 -4.32 -12.41
N PRO A 145 -23.24 -5.64 -12.59
CA PRO A 145 -22.14 -6.62 -12.52
C PRO A 145 -21.00 -6.29 -13.47
N GLU A 146 -21.30 -5.84 -14.69
CA GLU A 146 -20.33 -5.46 -15.71
C GLU A 146 -19.44 -4.31 -15.21
N ARG A 147 -20.00 -3.40 -14.41
CA ARG A 147 -19.28 -2.27 -13.83
C ARG A 147 -18.33 -2.69 -12.72
N LYS A 148 -18.68 -3.73 -11.94
CA LYS A 148 -17.82 -4.33 -10.92
C LYS A 148 -16.65 -5.11 -11.53
N LEU A 149 -16.80 -5.58 -12.78
CA LEU A 149 -15.78 -6.35 -13.49
C LEU A 149 -14.89 -5.52 -14.42
N ARG A 150 -15.21 -4.24 -14.65
CA ARG A 150 -14.62 -3.41 -15.72
C ARG A 150 -13.09 -3.32 -15.76
N THR A 151 -12.41 -3.68 -14.67
CA THR A 151 -10.95 -3.64 -14.54
C THR A 151 -10.29 -5.00 -14.53
N LEU A 152 -11.07 -6.09 -14.47
CA LEU A 152 -10.54 -7.43 -14.62
C LEU A 152 -10.54 -7.80 -16.10
N ASN A 153 -9.38 -8.27 -16.56
CA ASN A 153 -9.28 -8.93 -17.85
C ASN A 153 -9.74 -10.38 -17.72
N GLN A 154 -10.48 -10.86 -18.72
CA GLN A 154 -10.75 -12.29 -18.84
C GLN A 154 -9.42 -13.03 -18.98
N ALA A 155 -9.25 -14.07 -18.17
CA ALA A 155 -8.03 -14.86 -18.12
C ALA A 155 -8.37 -16.35 -18.10
N ASP A 156 -7.50 -17.15 -18.73
CA ASP A 156 -7.52 -18.60 -18.62
C ASP A 156 -6.89 -19.01 -17.28
N GLY A 157 -7.66 -19.69 -16.42
CA GLY A 157 -7.22 -20.12 -15.10
C GLY A 157 -7.72 -19.23 -13.95
N ARG A 158 -7.03 -19.27 -12.81
CA ARG A 158 -7.37 -18.48 -11.61
C ARG A 158 -6.57 -17.19 -11.57
N VAL A 159 -7.23 -16.10 -11.20
CA VAL A 159 -6.63 -14.78 -10.99
C VAL A 159 -6.87 -14.32 -9.56
N GLN A 160 -5.89 -13.61 -8.98
CA GLN A 160 -6.06 -12.98 -7.68
C GLN A 160 -6.80 -11.65 -7.82
N VAL A 161 -7.81 -11.46 -6.99
CA VAL A 161 -8.70 -10.30 -7.00
C VAL A 161 -8.93 -9.80 -5.58
N PHE A 162 -9.08 -8.49 -5.44
CA PHE A 162 -9.71 -7.90 -4.28
C PHE A 162 -11.22 -7.87 -4.48
N VAL A 163 -11.95 -8.46 -3.54
CA VAL A 163 -13.41 -8.40 -3.49
C VAL A 163 -13.80 -7.39 -2.42
N THR A 164 -14.23 -6.21 -2.83
CA THR A 164 -14.71 -5.16 -1.93
C THR A 164 -16.17 -5.41 -1.58
N LEU A 165 -16.52 -5.35 -0.30
CA LEU A 165 -17.88 -5.60 0.19
C LEU A 165 -18.69 -4.32 0.40
N MET A 166 -20.02 -4.47 0.36
CA MET A 166 -20.97 -3.42 0.68
C MET A 166 -20.95 -3.02 2.16
N ASP A 167 -20.61 -3.96 3.05
CA ASP A 167 -20.63 -3.83 4.51
C ASP A 167 -19.55 -4.72 5.14
N ASP A 168 -19.34 -4.60 6.45
CA ASP A 168 -18.36 -5.43 7.19
C ASP A 168 -18.75 -6.91 7.24
N ASP A 169 -17.77 -7.82 7.38
CA ASP A 169 -17.98 -9.27 7.51
C ASP A 169 -17.29 -9.92 8.73
N PRO A 170 -17.54 -9.44 9.97
CA PRO A 170 -16.87 -9.98 11.16
C PRO A 170 -17.21 -11.46 11.42
N GLY A 171 -18.35 -11.94 10.91
CA GLY A 171 -18.81 -13.33 11.06
C GLY A 171 -18.44 -14.26 9.91
N GLY A 172 -17.72 -13.76 8.89
CA GLY A 172 -17.32 -14.51 7.70
C GLY A 172 -18.49 -15.08 6.90
N LEU A 173 -19.66 -14.43 6.96
CA LEU A 173 -20.84 -14.85 6.21
C LEU A 173 -20.58 -14.74 4.71
N TRP A 174 -20.04 -13.61 4.27
CA TRP A 174 -19.75 -13.35 2.86
C TRP A 174 -18.55 -14.17 2.39
N ALA A 175 -17.55 -14.40 3.25
CA ALA A 175 -16.49 -15.38 2.95
C ALA A 175 -17.07 -16.74 2.53
N ARG A 176 -17.95 -17.33 3.35
CA ARG A 176 -18.59 -18.62 3.05
C ARG A 176 -19.47 -18.58 1.80
N SER A 177 -20.18 -17.47 1.57
CA SER A 177 -20.97 -17.29 0.35
C SER A 177 -20.10 -17.26 -0.91
N MET A 178 -18.93 -16.62 -0.86
CA MET A 178 -17.97 -16.58 -1.97
C MET A 178 -17.30 -17.94 -2.20
N GLU A 179 -16.95 -18.66 -1.13
CA GLU A 179 -16.43 -20.03 -1.20
C GLU A 179 -17.43 -20.99 -1.86
N ALA A 180 -18.72 -20.87 -1.52
CA ALA A 180 -19.78 -21.67 -2.14
C ALA A 180 -19.93 -21.42 -3.65
N LEU A 181 -19.52 -20.25 -4.14
CA LEU A 181 -19.45 -19.91 -5.57
C LEU A 181 -18.17 -20.44 -6.23
N GLY A 182 -17.20 -20.98 -5.47
CA GLY A 182 -15.95 -21.54 -5.97
C GLY A 182 -14.73 -20.60 -5.88
N ALA A 183 -14.84 -19.49 -5.14
CA ALA A 183 -13.70 -18.62 -4.84
C ALA A 183 -12.81 -19.25 -3.76
N ASP A 184 -11.49 -19.12 -3.89
CA ASP A 184 -10.58 -19.44 -2.79
C ASP A 184 -10.41 -18.15 -1.99
N VAL A 185 -11.10 -18.03 -0.87
CA VAL A 185 -11.13 -16.80 -0.07
C VAL A 185 -9.93 -16.76 0.88
N GLY A 186 -9.20 -15.66 0.84
CA GLY A 186 -8.04 -15.37 1.66
C GLY A 186 -8.35 -14.39 2.79
N ARG A 187 -7.34 -13.59 3.17
CA ARG A 187 -7.43 -12.63 4.28
C ARG A 187 -8.52 -11.59 4.06
N TYR A 188 -9.22 -11.25 5.15
CA TYR A 188 -10.10 -10.09 5.24
C TYR A 188 -9.35 -8.88 5.82
N ASP A 189 -9.46 -7.73 5.17
CA ASP A 189 -9.08 -6.43 5.74
C ASP A 189 -10.36 -5.68 6.19
N PRO A 190 -10.61 -5.56 7.52
CA PRO A 190 -11.82 -4.95 8.06
C PRO A 190 -11.89 -3.43 7.82
N ASP A 191 -10.76 -2.73 7.74
CA ASP A 191 -10.74 -1.28 7.49
C ASP A 191 -11.21 -0.97 6.06
N LEU A 192 -10.85 -1.84 5.11
CA LEU A 192 -11.18 -1.68 3.71
C LEU A 192 -12.51 -2.34 3.32
N ARG A 193 -12.93 -3.35 4.10
CA ARG A 193 -13.97 -4.34 3.77
C ARG A 193 -13.63 -5.14 2.53
N VAL A 194 -12.42 -5.66 2.48
CA VAL A 194 -11.90 -6.33 1.29
C VAL A 194 -11.44 -7.73 1.64
N TYR A 195 -11.83 -8.70 0.83
CA TYR A 195 -11.19 -10.02 0.80
C TYR A 195 -10.17 -10.08 -0.34
N LEU A 196 -9.00 -10.66 -0.07
CA LEU A 196 -8.18 -11.24 -1.13
C LEU A 196 -8.82 -12.57 -1.55
N ALA A 197 -9.04 -12.81 -2.84
CA ALA A 197 -9.56 -14.08 -3.32
C ALA A 197 -8.85 -14.52 -4.61
N SER A 198 -8.71 -15.83 -4.81
CA SER A 198 -8.34 -16.41 -6.10
C SER A 198 -9.60 -16.93 -6.77
N VAL A 199 -9.87 -16.57 -8.03
CA VAL A 199 -11.12 -16.89 -8.74
C VAL A 199 -10.87 -17.25 -10.20
N THR A 200 -11.68 -18.13 -10.78
CA THR A 200 -11.78 -18.28 -12.24
C THR A 200 -12.69 -17.21 -12.82
N TRP A 201 -12.62 -16.96 -14.14
CA TRP A 201 -13.49 -15.98 -14.78
C TRP A 201 -15.01 -16.23 -14.55
N PRO A 202 -15.54 -17.46 -14.67
CA PRO A 202 -16.95 -17.73 -14.34
C PRO A 202 -17.31 -17.39 -12.88
N VAL A 203 -16.39 -17.63 -11.95
CA VAL A 203 -16.59 -17.29 -10.53
C VAL A 203 -16.56 -15.78 -10.32
N ALA A 204 -15.65 -15.05 -10.97
CA ALA A 204 -15.63 -13.58 -10.93
C ALA A 204 -16.95 -12.99 -11.43
N VAL A 205 -17.51 -13.53 -12.52
CA VAL A 205 -18.84 -13.13 -13.04
C VAL A 205 -19.95 -13.44 -12.04
N ALA A 206 -19.90 -14.61 -11.40
CA ALA A 206 -20.88 -14.97 -10.38
C ALA A 206 -20.83 -14.03 -9.16
N LEU A 207 -19.62 -13.71 -8.68
CA LEU A 207 -19.38 -12.77 -7.58
C LEU A 207 -19.84 -11.35 -7.91
N ALA A 208 -19.59 -10.87 -9.14
CA ALA A 208 -20.03 -9.55 -9.56
C ALA A 208 -21.57 -9.40 -9.53
N ALA A 209 -22.29 -10.51 -9.70
CA ALA A 209 -23.75 -10.53 -9.61
C ALA A 209 -24.29 -10.56 -8.17
N GLU A 210 -23.44 -10.76 -7.16
CA GLU A 210 -23.86 -10.76 -5.77
C GLU A 210 -24.06 -9.34 -5.23
N ASP A 211 -25.10 -9.14 -4.43
CA ASP A 211 -25.48 -7.82 -3.92
C ASP A 211 -24.49 -7.30 -2.86
N TYR A 212 -23.90 -8.20 -2.09
CA TYR A 212 -22.92 -7.87 -1.05
C TYR A 212 -21.54 -7.50 -1.63
N VAL A 213 -21.28 -7.77 -2.91
CA VAL A 213 -20.03 -7.37 -3.59
C VAL A 213 -20.20 -5.98 -4.18
N LEU A 214 -19.37 -5.04 -3.72
CA LEU A 214 -19.32 -3.67 -4.23
C LEU A 214 -18.47 -3.56 -5.50
N ASP A 215 -17.30 -4.20 -5.53
CA ASP A 215 -16.34 -4.08 -6.63
C ASP A 215 -15.38 -5.27 -6.65
N LEU A 216 -14.93 -5.68 -7.85
CA LEU A 216 -13.82 -6.61 -8.02
C LEU A 216 -12.66 -5.86 -8.69
N ARG A 217 -11.45 -5.99 -8.14
CA ARG A 217 -10.22 -5.43 -8.73
C ARG A 217 -9.15 -6.51 -8.88
N PRO A 218 -8.37 -6.55 -9.96
CA PRO A 218 -7.23 -7.45 -10.05
C PRO A 218 -6.16 -7.07 -9.01
N VAL A 219 -5.46 -8.05 -8.47
CA VAL A 219 -4.25 -7.79 -7.67
C VAL A 219 -3.11 -7.49 -8.64
N GLY A 220 -2.77 -6.21 -8.79
CA GLY A 220 -1.64 -5.77 -9.62
C GLY A 220 -0.28 -6.09 -8.99
N THR A 221 0.72 -6.24 -9.85
CA THR A 221 2.13 -6.38 -9.50
C THR A 221 2.76 -5.01 -9.33
N VAL A 222 3.41 -4.81 -8.20
CA VAL A 222 4.16 -3.60 -7.87
C VAL A 222 5.58 -3.73 -8.45
N THR A 223 6.21 -2.66 -8.94
CA THR A 223 7.64 -2.68 -9.33
C THR A 223 8.43 -1.56 -8.68
N ALA A 224 9.72 -1.80 -8.43
CA ALA A 224 10.67 -0.80 -7.97
C ALA A 224 10.83 0.37 -8.96
N ALA A 225 10.89 1.61 -8.44
CA ALA A 225 11.09 2.81 -9.22
C ALA A 225 12.10 3.78 -8.55
N HIS A 226 13.24 4.03 -9.24
CA HIS A 226 14.12 5.23 -9.19
C HIS A 226 15.55 5.14 -8.59
N ASP A 227 16.45 6.01 -9.12
CA ASP A 227 17.89 6.14 -8.89
C ASP A 227 18.41 7.62 -8.77
N THR A 228 18.68 8.06 -7.52
CA THR A 228 19.54 9.19 -7.02
C THR A 228 19.30 10.67 -7.44
N LEU A 229 19.10 11.58 -6.44
CA LEU A 229 18.89 13.03 -6.67
C LEU A 229 19.46 14.03 -5.62
N VAL A 230 20.30 13.62 -4.65
CA VAL A 230 20.60 14.49 -3.48
C VAL A 230 21.34 15.82 -3.80
N PRO A 231 22.37 15.88 -4.68
CA PRO A 231 23.09 17.13 -4.92
C PRO A 231 22.26 18.22 -5.61
N ALA A 232 21.26 17.83 -6.40
CA ALA A 232 20.44 18.76 -7.19
C ALA A 232 19.41 19.52 -6.33
N LEU A 233 19.08 19.01 -5.14
CA LEU A 233 18.02 19.55 -4.29
C LEU A 233 18.50 20.66 -3.34
N GLY A 234 19.80 20.95 -3.26
CA GLY A 234 20.36 22.00 -2.40
C GLY A 234 20.24 21.74 -0.89
N VAL A 235 19.88 20.51 -0.49
CA VAL A 235 19.66 20.10 0.90
C VAL A 235 20.89 20.33 1.78
N ASP A 236 22.10 20.26 1.21
CA ASP A 236 23.34 20.49 1.94
C ASP A 236 23.42 21.89 2.58
N ALA A 237 22.68 22.87 2.08
CA ALA A 237 22.62 24.22 2.67
C ALA A 237 21.86 24.25 4.03
N LEU A 238 21.06 23.23 4.34
CA LEU A 238 20.20 23.18 5.54
C LEU A 238 20.85 22.44 6.71
N ARG A 239 22.05 21.88 6.52
CA ARG A 239 22.72 21.01 7.48
C ARG A 239 24.22 21.29 7.50
N THR A 240 24.86 20.97 8.62
CA THR A 240 26.31 21.13 8.76
C THR A 240 26.90 19.90 9.39
N TRP A 241 27.98 19.41 8.79
CA TRP A 241 28.76 18.32 9.37
C TRP A 241 29.54 18.82 10.58
N ASN A 242 29.21 18.27 11.76
CA ASN A 242 29.98 18.52 12.97
C ASN A 242 31.16 17.53 13.02
N LEU A 243 32.38 18.08 12.98
CA LEU A 243 33.62 17.31 12.99
C LEU A 243 33.87 16.61 14.33
N ASP A 244 33.42 17.19 15.43
CA ASP A 244 33.64 16.67 16.78
C ASP A 244 32.74 15.47 17.06
N THR A 245 31.49 15.53 16.61
CA THR A 245 30.51 14.45 16.84
C THR A 245 30.43 13.45 15.69
N GLY A 246 31.01 13.76 14.53
CA GLY A 246 30.87 12.97 13.31
C GLY A 246 29.41 12.82 12.87
N ARG A 247 28.59 13.86 13.04
CA ARG A 247 27.15 13.85 12.73
C ARG A 247 26.72 15.16 12.07
N TYR A 248 25.61 15.11 11.34
CA TYR A 248 24.97 16.31 10.81
C TYR A 248 24.13 17.00 11.88
N THR A 249 24.24 18.34 11.92
CA THR A 249 23.44 19.26 12.74
C THR A 249 22.62 20.18 11.82
N GLY A 250 21.64 20.89 12.37
CA GLY A 250 20.64 21.64 11.60
C GLY A 250 19.45 20.77 11.19
N THR A 251 18.82 21.06 10.05
CA THR A 251 17.65 20.33 9.56
C THR A 251 18.09 19.01 8.90
N ALA A 252 18.33 17.99 9.72
CA ALA A 252 18.86 16.68 9.29
C ALA A 252 17.99 15.47 9.70
N GLY A 253 16.78 15.70 10.22
CA GLY A 253 15.76 14.66 10.48
C GLY A 253 15.90 13.87 11.79
N ALA A 254 16.68 14.36 12.76
CA ALA A 254 17.01 13.58 13.97
C ALA A 254 15.81 13.16 14.84
N SER A 255 14.75 13.96 14.87
CA SER A 255 13.54 13.72 15.66
C SER A 255 12.43 12.98 14.89
N VAL A 256 12.61 12.71 13.59
CA VAL A 256 11.56 12.16 12.73
C VAL A 256 11.80 10.66 12.46
N PRO A 257 10.96 9.75 13.00
CA PRO A 257 10.99 8.34 12.62
C PRO A 257 10.46 8.17 11.20
N ILE A 258 11.12 7.34 10.40
CA ILE A 258 10.74 7.09 9.01
C ILE A 258 10.41 5.60 8.78
N GLY A 259 9.58 5.37 7.77
CA GLY A 259 9.16 4.06 7.29
C GLY A 259 9.55 3.90 5.83
N VAL A 260 9.96 2.69 5.43
CA VAL A 260 10.23 2.37 4.03
C VAL A 260 9.53 1.04 3.70
N LEU A 261 8.64 1.06 2.71
CA LEU A 261 8.02 -0.13 2.14
C LEU A 261 8.72 -0.47 0.83
N ASP A 262 9.52 -1.53 0.81
CA ASP A 262 10.36 -1.87 -0.35
C ASP A 262 10.79 -3.35 -0.37
N SER A 263 11.95 -3.66 -0.96
CA SER A 263 12.56 -4.98 -1.11
C SER A 263 13.35 -5.45 0.11
N GLY A 264 13.60 -4.57 1.08
CA GLY A 264 14.33 -4.87 2.30
C GLY A 264 15.31 -3.75 2.65
N LEU A 265 16.25 -4.05 3.54
CA LEU A 265 17.34 -3.16 3.90
C LEU A 265 18.61 -3.97 4.23
N ASN A 266 19.72 -3.69 3.57
CA ASN A 266 21.02 -4.15 4.03
C ASN A 266 21.43 -3.38 5.29
N ILE A 267 21.06 -3.92 6.45
CA ILE A 267 21.29 -3.29 7.75
C ILE A 267 22.79 -3.21 8.10
N ALA A 268 23.62 -4.07 7.51
CA ALA A 268 25.06 -4.09 7.76
C ALA A 268 25.81 -2.94 7.06
N HIS A 269 25.17 -2.22 6.14
CA HIS A 269 25.78 -1.10 5.44
C HIS A 269 26.13 0.03 6.42
N GLU A 270 27.34 0.57 6.34
CA GLU A 270 27.86 1.54 7.32
C GLU A 270 27.04 2.83 7.37
N ASP A 271 26.57 3.33 6.23
CA ASP A 271 25.69 4.51 6.20
C ASP A 271 24.30 4.26 6.82
N ILE A 272 23.87 3.00 6.91
CA ILE A 272 22.57 2.62 7.44
C ILE A 272 22.63 2.42 8.95
N ARG A 273 23.59 1.61 9.44
CA ARG A 273 23.72 1.29 10.88
C ARG A 273 24.21 2.46 11.73
N SER A 274 24.92 3.42 11.14
CA SER A 274 25.55 4.50 11.90
C SER A 274 24.54 5.57 12.30
N GLY A 275 24.56 5.98 13.58
CA GLY A 275 23.74 7.08 14.09
C GLY A 275 22.26 6.74 14.27
N ARG A 276 21.91 5.45 14.42
CA ARG A 276 20.53 5.01 14.69
C ARG A 276 20.34 4.64 16.15
N ASP A 277 19.18 4.99 16.68
CA ASP A 277 18.68 4.49 17.95
C ASP A 277 17.99 3.14 17.72
N THR A 278 17.17 3.03 16.67
CA THR A 278 16.42 1.81 16.33
C THR A 278 16.33 1.60 14.83
N ILE A 279 16.51 0.34 14.40
CA ILE A 279 16.14 -0.14 13.07
C ILE A 279 15.37 -1.44 13.29
N CYS A 280 14.16 -1.52 12.76
CA CYS A 280 13.36 -2.74 12.83
C CYS A 280 12.55 -2.92 11.56
N GLY A 281 11.99 -4.11 11.39
CA GLY A 281 11.22 -4.37 10.20
C GLY A 281 10.51 -5.70 10.21
N ALA A 282 9.69 -5.86 9.18
CA ALA A 282 8.96 -7.08 8.94
C ALA A 282 9.05 -7.47 7.46
N ASN A 283 9.11 -8.77 7.22
CA ASN A 283 8.93 -9.37 5.92
C ASN A 283 7.47 -9.75 5.74
N LEU A 284 6.82 -9.15 4.74
CA LEU A 284 5.43 -9.37 4.40
C LEU A 284 5.27 -10.17 3.10
N VAL A 285 6.39 -10.64 2.54
CA VAL A 285 6.43 -11.36 1.27
C VAL A 285 6.20 -12.86 1.49
N GLY A 286 5.39 -13.48 0.63
CA GLY A 286 5.26 -14.93 0.50
C GLY A 286 4.41 -15.65 1.55
N SER A 287 4.20 -15.06 2.74
CA SER A 287 3.30 -15.60 3.76
C SER A 287 2.42 -14.51 4.38
N ASN A 288 1.31 -14.93 4.98
CA ASN A 288 0.41 -14.04 5.73
C ASN A 288 0.99 -13.65 7.10
N GLU A 289 2.08 -14.29 7.53
CA GLU A 289 2.75 -13.99 8.80
C GLU A 289 3.70 -12.81 8.64
N VAL A 290 3.63 -11.89 9.60
CA VAL A 290 4.55 -10.77 9.73
C VAL A 290 5.76 -11.27 10.50
N THR A 291 6.88 -11.52 9.80
CA THR A 291 8.08 -12.12 10.41
C THR A 291 9.32 -11.31 10.11
N GLU A 292 10.25 -11.25 11.05
CA GLU A 292 11.58 -10.68 10.81
C GLU A 292 12.47 -11.73 10.09
N GLY A 293 12.18 -11.98 8.81
CA GLY A 293 12.91 -12.98 8.03
C GLY A 293 14.29 -12.49 7.58
N ALA A 294 15.32 -13.34 7.59
CA ALA A 294 16.71 -12.95 7.28
C ALA A 294 16.91 -12.23 5.93
N ASP A 295 16.08 -12.54 4.92
CA ASP A 295 16.10 -11.87 3.60
C ASP A 295 15.73 -10.37 3.68
N LEU A 296 14.97 -9.94 4.69
CA LEU A 296 14.71 -8.53 4.99
C LEU A 296 16.01 -7.74 5.16
N TRP A 297 16.96 -8.30 5.90
CA TRP A 297 18.15 -7.58 6.38
C TRP A 297 19.37 -7.69 5.48
N ILE A 298 19.28 -8.53 4.45
CA ILE A 298 20.32 -8.69 3.42
C ILE A 298 19.97 -7.83 2.20
N ASP A 299 18.69 -7.71 1.87
CA ASP A 299 18.18 -7.04 0.67
C ASP A 299 18.93 -7.44 -0.60
N GLN A 300 18.67 -8.64 -1.10
CA GLN A 300 19.38 -9.16 -2.28
C GLN A 300 19.02 -8.41 -3.57
N TYR A 301 17.90 -7.67 -3.57
CA TYR A 301 17.52 -6.82 -4.70
C TYR A 301 18.25 -5.48 -4.66
N GLY A 302 18.44 -4.91 -3.47
CA GLY A 302 19.24 -3.72 -3.21
C GLY A 302 18.49 -2.39 -3.37
N HIS A 303 17.26 -2.41 -3.90
CA HIS A 303 16.48 -1.19 -4.11
C HIS A 303 16.09 -0.54 -2.78
N GLY A 304 15.60 -1.31 -1.81
CA GLY A 304 15.20 -0.76 -0.51
C GLY A 304 16.39 -0.17 0.25
N THR A 305 17.55 -0.81 0.16
CA THR A 305 18.83 -0.27 0.66
C THR A 305 19.19 1.05 0.00
N HIS A 306 19.10 1.12 -1.33
CA HIS A 306 19.42 2.30 -2.10
C HIS A 306 18.49 3.49 -1.77
N ILE A 307 17.18 3.22 -1.68
CA ILE A 307 16.16 4.21 -1.32
C ILE A 307 16.37 4.70 0.12
N THR A 308 16.57 3.77 1.07
CA THR A 308 16.85 4.12 2.48
C THR A 308 18.14 4.94 2.60
N GLY A 309 19.18 4.60 1.82
CA GLY A 309 20.42 5.37 1.75
C GLY A 309 20.21 6.77 1.20
N THR A 310 19.40 6.93 0.16
CA THR A 310 19.04 8.24 -0.41
C THR A 310 18.27 9.09 0.60
N MET A 311 17.38 8.49 1.38
CA MET A 311 16.58 9.19 2.39
C MET A 311 17.41 9.55 3.63
N ALA A 312 18.12 8.58 4.19
CA ALA A 312 18.65 8.67 5.55
C ALA A 312 20.10 8.23 5.71
N GLY A 313 20.80 7.87 4.63
CA GLY A 313 22.21 7.46 4.70
C GLY A 313 23.06 8.48 5.45
N SER A 314 23.73 8.05 6.53
CA SER A 314 24.44 8.98 7.43
C SER A 314 25.64 9.68 6.78
N GLY A 315 26.13 9.16 5.65
CA GLY A 315 27.33 9.67 4.97
C GLY A 315 28.64 9.33 5.69
N THR A 316 28.58 8.40 6.65
CA THR A 316 29.73 7.91 7.43
C THR A 316 30.74 7.19 6.55
N TRP A 317 30.27 6.34 5.63
CA TRP A 317 31.10 5.65 4.64
C TRP A 317 31.69 6.64 3.64
N ALA A 318 30.85 7.49 3.06
CA ALA A 318 31.28 8.52 2.12
C ALA A 318 30.32 9.72 2.12
N ARG A 319 30.80 10.87 2.58
CA ARG A 319 29.99 12.10 2.73
C ARG A 319 29.32 12.56 1.43
N ARG A 320 29.89 12.26 0.26
CA ARG A 320 29.29 12.59 -1.05
C ARG A 320 27.99 11.84 -1.35
N TYR A 321 27.68 10.77 -0.62
CA TYR A 321 26.45 9.98 -0.74
C TYR A 321 25.55 10.13 0.49
N THR A 322 25.75 11.18 1.28
CA THR A 322 24.88 11.48 2.42
C THR A 322 23.43 11.59 1.93
N GLY A 323 22.54 10.80 2.52
CA GLY A 323 21.10 10.86 2.25
C GLY A 323 20.51 12.21 2.65
N VAL A 324 19.25 12.50 2.32
CA VAL A 324 18.64 13.82 2.56
C VAL A 324 18.51 14.18 4.05
N ALA A 325 18.11 13.22 4.88
CA ALA A 325 17.92 13.35 6.33
C ALA A 325 18.85 12.38 7.11
N PRO A 326 20.17 12.66 7.13
CA PRO A 326 21.19 11.71 7.56
C PRO A 326 21.20 11.45 9.07
N SER A 327 20.58 12.34 9.85
CA SER A 327 20.52 12.24 11.31
C SER A 327 19.29 11.50 11.81
N VAL A 328 18.41 11.00 10.94
CA VAL A 328 17.27 10.13 11.30
C VAL A 328 17.74 8.99 12.21
N ARG A 329 17.09 8.83 13.36
CA ARG A 329 17.53 7.83 14.35
C ARG A 329 16.70 6.56 14.37
N ARG A 330 15.49 6.59 13.83
CA ARG A 330 14.52 5.50 13.92
C ARG A 330 14.01 5.16 12.53
N ILE A 331 14.22 3.92 12.11
CA ILE A 331 13.84 3.43 10.78
C ILE A 331 13.02 2.15 10.93
N ARG A 332 11.83 2.13 10.33
CA ARG A 332 10.99 0.93 10.21
C ARG A 332 10.96 0.46 8.75
N ILE A 333 11.24 -0.81 8.50
CA ILE A 333 11.27 -1.38 7.14
C ILE A 333 10.17 -2.42 6.98
N GLY A 334 9.32 -2.25 5.98
CA GLY A 334 8.37 -3.28 5.55
C GLY A 334 8.83 -3.83 4.22
N LYS A 335 9.31 -5.08 4.21
CA LYS A 335 9.63 -5.75 2.96
C LYS A 335 8.32 -6.25 2.32
N VAL A 336 7.97 -5.62 1.21
CA VAL A 336 6.77 -5.89 0.41
C VAL A 336 7.09 -6.31 -1.03
N LEU A 337 8.38 -6.27 -1.43
CA LEU A 337 8.85 -6.75 -2.72
C LEU A 337 9.74 -8.01 -2.56
N PHE A 338 9.54 -8.98 -3.45
CA PHE A 338 10.39 -10.17 -3.57
C PHE A 338 11.83 -9.78 -3.95
N SER A 339 12.80 -10.28 -3.18
CA SER A 339 14.23 -10.01 -3.40
C SER A 339 14.74 -10.48 -4.77
N SER A 340 14.14 -11.53 -5.32
CA SER A 340 14.60 -12.15 -6.58
C SER A 340 14.16 -11.40 -7.84
N ALA A 341 13.18 -10.50 -7.73
CA ALA A 341 12.49 -10.01 -8.92
C ALA A 341 11.96 -8.56 -8.81
N GLY A 342 12.07 -7.91 -7.65
CA GLY A 342 11.73 -6.49 -7.50
C GLY A 342 10.24 -6.18 -7.66
N TRP A 343 9.38 -7.19 -7.49
CA TRP A 343 7.93 -7.03 -7.52
C TRP A 343 7.26 -7.48 -6.24
N GLY A 344 6.05 -6.99 -6.00
CA GLY A 344 5.20 -7.37 -4.87
C GLY A 344 3.72 -7.35 -5.25
N THR A 345 2.86 -7.80 -4.35
CA THR A 345 1.40 -7.68 -4.55
C THR A 345 0.84 -6.50 -3.76
N HIS A 346 -0.31 -5.99 -4.17
CA HIS A 346 -1.02 -4.98 -3.41
C HIS A 346 -1.30 -5.39 -1.96
N ASP A 347 -1.63 -6.66 -1.71
CA ASP A 347 -1.91 -7.14 -0.35
C ASP A 347 -0.66 -7.03 0.55
N MET A 348 0.53 -7.29 0.00
CA MET A 348 1.78 -7.09 0.72
C MET A 348 1.98 -5.62 1.08
N VAL A 349 1.62 -4.70 0.18
CA VAL A 349 1.69 -3.26 0.42
C VAL A 349 0.66 -2.81 1.47
N THR A 350 -0.60 -3.27 1.40
CA THR A 350 -1.63 -2.89 2.39
C THR A 350 -1.30 -3.43 3.78
N ARG A 351 -0.77 -4.65 3.88
CA ARG A 351 -0.20 -5.17 5.15
C ARG A 351 1.03 -4.39 5.60
N GLY A 352 1.84 -3.90 4.65
CA GLY A 352 2.97 -3.02 4.95
C GLY A 352 2.49 -1.70 5.55
N ILE A 353 1.40 -1.14 5.02
CA ILE A 353 0.77 0.07 5.57
C ILE A 353 0.24 -0.19 6.98
N ASP A 354 -0.43 -1.33 7.24
CA ASP A 354 -0.84 -1.74 8.59
C ASP A 354 0.36 -1.75 9.55
N TYR A 355 1.44 -2.41 9.15
CA TYR A 355 2.66 -2.51 9.94
C TYR A 355 3.33 -1.14 10.21
N MET A 356 3.25 -0.22 9.26
CA MET A 356 3.75 1.15 9.48
C MET A 356 2.82 1.96 10.40
N ALA A 357 1.52 1.72 10.35
CA ALA A 357 0.51 2.43 11.14
C ALA A 357 0.45 1.98 12.61
N ASP A 358 0.98 0.79 12.90
CA ASP A 358 1.03 0.19 14.23
C ASP A 358 1.85 1.04 15.23
N ASP A 359 1.21 1.33 16.37
CA ASP A 359 1.75 2.09 17.49
C ASP A 359 2.71 1.26 18.36
N ASP A 360 2.60 -0.08 18.33
CA ASP A 360 3.34 -1.01 19.21
C ASP A 360 4.83 -1.18 18.85
N GLY A 361 5.36 -0.27 18.03
CA GLY A 361 6.80 -0.10 17.90
C GLY A 361 7.46 -1.24 17.11
N CYS A 362 8.64 -1.66 17.57
CA CYS A 362 9.44 -2.71 16.96
C CYS A 362 9.40 -4.00 17.79
N GLY A 363 8.48 -4.10 18.76
CA GLY A 363 8.46 -5.20 19.74
C GLY A 363 9.66 -5.24 20.70
N ASP A 364 10.54 -4.24 20.65
CA ASP A 364 11.77 -4.11 21.45
C ASP A 364 11.59 -3.24 22.72
N GLY A 365 10.35 -2.84 23.01
CA GLY A 365 10.00 -1.98 24.14
C GLY A 365 10.33 -0.49 23.95
N SER A 366 10.80 -0.07 22.76
CA SER A 366 11.08 1.33 22.49
C SER A 366 9.85 2.09 21.98
N THR A 367 9.63 3.29 22.55
CA THR A 367 8.49 4.16 22.23
C THR A 367 8.85 5.18 21.14
N GLY A 368 7.88 5.55 20.30
CA GLY A 368 8.07 6.58 19.27
C GLY A 368 8.73 6.10 17.98
N ASN A 369 8.65 4.79 17.70
CA ASN A 369 9.15 4.19 16.45
C ASN A 369 8.14 4.23 15.31
N LYS A 370 6.88 4.56 15.58
CA LYS A 370 5.88 4.71 14.53
C LYS A 370 6.35 5.77 13.53
N PRO A 371 6.56 5.41 12.26
CA PRO A 371 6.97 6.36 11.25
C PRO A 371 6.02 7.55 11.15
N LEU A 372 6.56 8.75 11.07
CA LEU A 372 5.77 9.94 10.70
C LEU A 372 5.76 10.13 9.18
N VAL A 373 6.79 9.63 8.50
CA VAL A 373 6.95 9.70 7.05
C VAL A 373 7.21 8.29 6.53
N VAL A 374 6.39 7.81 5.61
CA VAL A 374 6.53 6.49 4.99
C VAL A 374 6.78 6.66 3.50
N ASN A 375 7.90 6.11 3.02
CA ASN A 375 8.23 6.09 1.60
C ASN A 375 7.84 4.76 0.96
N MET A 376 7.21 4.86 -0.21
CA MET A 376 6.84 3.77 -1.10
C MET A 376 7.42 4.06 -2.48
N SER A 377 8.67 3.69 -2.73
CA SER A 377 9.33 3.84 -4.04
C SER A 377 8.90 2.73 -5.01
N LEU A 378 7.59 2.57 -5.08
CA LEU A 378 6.92 1.47 -5.72
C LEU A 378 5.60 1.98 -6.28
N ALA A 379 5.16 1.39 -7.37
CA ALA A 379 3.94 1.80 -8.02
C ALA A 379 3.23 0.59 -8.62
N ILE A 380 1.93 0.75 -8.82
CA ILE A 380 1.07 -0.23 -9.45
C ILE A 380 0.75 0.29 -10.86
N PRO A 381 1.13 -0.43 -11.92
CA PRO A 381 0.57 -0.17 -13.24
C PRO A 381 -0.91 -0.57 -13.23
N SER A 382 -1.80 0.40 -13.45
CA SER A 382 -3.25 0.22 -13.51
C SER A 382 -3.80 0.82 -14.81
N ASN A 383 -4.90 0.28 -15.31
CA ASN A 383 -5.67 0.91 -16.40
C ASN A 383 -6.79 1.83 -15.88
N ASP A 384 -6.95 1.93 -14.55
CA ASP A 384 -7.90 2.80 -13.87
C ASP A 384 -7.17 3.63 -12.81
N TYR A 385 -7.22 4.96 -12.97
CA TYR A 385 -6.54 5.96 -12.14
C TYR A 385 -7.55 6.83 -11.37
N ASP A 386 -8.69 6.25 -10.98
CA ASP A 386 -9.76 6.96 -10.28
C ASP A 386 -9.48 7.24 -8.79
N GLY A 387 -8.39 6.68 -8.25
CA GLY A 387 -7.97 6.86 -6.86
C GLY A 387 -8.85 6.12 -5.83
N ARG A 388 -9.68 5.17 -6.27
CA ARG A 388 -10.68 4.51 -5.40
C ARG A 388 -10.33 3.07 -5.06
N GLY A 389 -9.19 2.58 -5.52
CA GLY A 389 -8.72 1.22 -5.26
C GLY A 389 -8.43 0.96 -3.77
N ALA A 390 -8.22 -0.32 -3.46
CA ALA A 390 -8.00 -0.77 -2.09
C ALA A 390 -6.71 -0.18 -1.49
N ALA A 391 -5.63 -0.08 -2.28
CA ALA A 391 -4.37 0.49 -1.83
C ALA A 391 -4.48 2.00 -1.57
N GLU A 392 -5.14 2.74 -2.46
CA GLU A 392 -5.37 4.18 -2.30
C GLU A 392 -6.21 4.48 -1.06
N ARG A 393 -7.30 3.75 -0.87
CA ARG A 393 -8.13 3.87 0.34
C ARG A 393 -7.38 3.48 1.62
N LYS A 394 -6.43 2.53 1.54
CA LYS A 394 -5.60 2.16 2.70
C LYS A 394 -4.62 3.25 3.05
N VAL A 395 -4.00 3.88 2.05
CA VAL A 395 -3.15 5.06 2.25
C VAL A 395 -3.97 6.19 2.87
N ASP A 396 -5.17 6.49 2.35
CA ASP A 396 -6.06 7.51 2.92
C ASP A 396 -6.40 7.23 4.38
N ALA A 397 -6.74 5.98 4.71
CA ALA A 397 -7.02 5.56 6.08
C ALA A 397 -5.80 5.73 6.99
N ALA A 398 -4.61 5.35 6.53
CA ALA A 398 -3.37 5.50 7.29
C ALA A 398 -3.04 6.98 7.55
N VAL A 399 -3.12 7.83 6.51
CA VAL A 399 -2.88 9.27 6.62
C VAL A 399 -3.86 9.91 7.61
N TRP A 400 -5.16 9.62 7.45
CA TRP A 400 -6.22 10.22 8.26
C TRP A 400 -6.21 9.75 9.72
N ASN A 401 -6.13 8.43 9.95
CA ASN A 401 -6.26 7.85 11.29
C ASN A 401 -4.95 7.87 12.07
N HIS A 402 -3.79 7.76 11.39
CA HIS A 402 -2.50 7.54 12.05
C HIS A 402 -1.55 8.74 11.94
N ARG A 403 -1.96 9.83 11.27
CA ARG A 403 -1.17 11.08 11.10
C ARG A 403 0.19 10.85 10.45
N GLN A 404 0.23 9.98 9.45
CA GLN A 404 1.44 9.67 8.70
C GLN A 404 1.43 10.35 7.34
N LEU A 405 2.59 10.82 6.89
CA LEU A 405 2.79 11.30 5.52
C LEU A 405 3.28 10.14 4.66
N TYR A 406 2.50 9.75 3.65
CA TYR A 406 2.91 8.77 2.65
C TYR A 406 3.45 9.45 1.40
N VAL A 407 4.57 8.94 0.92
CA VAL A 407 5.33 9.47 -0.22
C VAL A 407 5.51 8.33 -1.20
N SER A 408 4.81 8.38 -2.34
CA SER A 408 4.78 7.28 -3.30
C SER A 408 5.32 7.70 -4.66
N ALA A 409 6.05 6.80 -5.33
CA ALA A 409 6.31 6.93 -6.75
C ALA A 409 4.99 6.79 -7.54
N GLN A 410 4.86 7.52 -8.65
CA GLN A 410 3.81 7.30 -9.65
C GLN A 410 4.38 6.49 -10.83
N ALA A 411 3.60 5.54 -11.34
CA ALA A 411 3.93 4.75 -12.53
C ALA A 411 3.66 5.54 -13.81
#